data_AF-T1IRA3-F1
#
_entry.id   AF-T1IRA3-F1
#
_cell.length_a   1.000
_cell.length_b   1.000
_cell.length_c   1.000
_cell.angle_alpha   90.00
_cell.angle_beta   90.00
_cell.angle_gamma   90.00
#
_symmetry.space_group_name_H-M   'P 1'
#
loop_
_entity.id
_entity.type
_entity.pdbx_description
1 polymer ?
#
loop_
_entity_poly.entity_id
_entity_poly.type
_entity_poly.pdbx_seq_one_letter_code
_entity_poly.pdbx_strand_id
1 'polypeptide(L)'
;MRLQQLAWKQLETMCKTLIFHGITSVNQDDWCDISIMCCGNNQSPIPLGKEEMKKSLIPMPAFNFLNHDISPKSVTMLNDGHTLMIQFEYTLQLELTSGGLLDRYTFSNLHFHWGSNDFQGSEHTIKNNRAPLEMHLVYFSSKFTNLTSARASMKSDAIAVLAVLFHIDDNNINPSLEK
;
A
#
# COMPACT_ATOMS: atom_id res chain seq x y z
N MET A 1 3.57 2.36 22.64
CA MET A 1 3.61 2.35 21.17
C MET A 1 4.81 1.54 20.68
N ARG A 2 4.64 0.24 20.40
CA ARG A 2 5.53 -0.47 19.47
C ARG A 2 4.80 -0.51 18.14
N LEU A 3 5.03 0.51 17.32
CA LEU A 3 4.77 0.36 15.90
C LEU A 3 5.72 -0.77 15.44
N GLN A 4 5.20 -1.98 15.24
CA GLN A 4 5.87 -2.90 14.33
C GLN A 4 5.65 -2.32 12.93
N GLN A 5 6.42 -1.26 12.62
CA GLN A 5 6.58 -0.79 11.24
C GLN A 5 7.32 -1.90 10.53
N LEU A 6 6.54 -2.84 10.02
CA LEU A 6 7.01 -3.70 8.99
C LEU A 6 6.78 -2.97 7.69
N ALA A 7 7.72 -2.09 7.36
CA ALA A 7 7.74 -1.42 6.08
C ALA A 7 8.47 -2.35 5.10
N TRP A 8 7.72 -2.91 4.16
CA TRP A 8 8.24 -3.74 3.08
C TRP A 8 8.00 -3.03 1.75
N LYS A 9 8.98 -3.19 0.87
CA LYS A 9 8.91 -2.71 -0.50
C LYS A 9 8.20 -3.77 -1.33
N GLN A 10 6.95 -3.52 -1.70
CA GLN A 10 6.27 -4.30 -2.73
C GLN A 10 6.49 -3.63 -4.09
N LEU A 11 7.31 -4.26 -4.94
CA LEU A 11 7.59 -3.85 -6.33
C LEU A 11 6.79 -4.72 -7.31
N GLU A 12 5.54 -5.01 -6.98
CA GLU A 12 4.76 -5.97 -7.74
C GLU A 12 3.50 -5.37 -8.31
N THR A 13 3.13 -5.92 -9.46
CA THR A 13 1.96 -5.57 -10.26
C THR A 13 0.71 -5.92 -9.47
N MET A 14 0.26 -5.04 -8.58
CA MET A 14 -1.00 -5.22 -7.87
C MET A 14 -2.14 -5.17 -8.89
N CYS A 15 -2.67 -6.35 -9.23
CA CYS A 15 -3.86 -6.47 -10.06
C CYS A 15 -5.03 -5.65 -9.50
N LYS A 16 -5.21 -5.66 -8.17
CA LYS A 16 -6.15 -4.78 -7.46
C LYS A 16 -5.98 -3.33 -7.90
N THR A 17 -4.78 -2.79 -7.75
CA THR A 17 -4.44 -1.39 -8.07
C THR A 17 -4.71 -1.00 -9.53
N LEU A 18 -4.70 -1.96 -10.46
CA LEU A 18 -4.91 -1.75 -11.89
C LEU A 18 -6.38 -1.89 -12.33
N ILE A 19 -7.20 -2.67 -11.62
CA ILE A 19 -8.63 -2.89 -11.96
C ILE A 19 -9.56 -1.81 -11.34
N PHE A 20 -9.06 -0.90 -10.50
CA PHE A 20 -9.85 0.18 -9.84
C PHE A 20 -10.54 1.22 -10.76
N HIS A 21 -10.66 0.99 -12.07
CA HIS A 21 -11.49 1.81 -12.95
C HIS A 21 -12.57 0.96 -13.64
N GLY A 22 -13.62 0.62 -12.90
CA GLY A 22 -14.95 0.39 -13.50
C GLY A 22 -15.53 -1.03 -13.51
N ILE A 23 -14.99 -1.99 -12.74
CA ILE A 23 -15.58 -3.35 -12.68
C ILE A 23 -15.91 -3.74 -11.23
N THR A 24 -17.07 -3.30 -10.77
CA THR A 24 -17.65 -3.66 -9.47
C THR A 24 -18.43 -4.96 -9.57
N SER A 25 -17.78 -6.15 -9.55
CA SER A 25 -18.40 -7.45 -9.16
C SER A 25 -17.64 -8.72 -9.58
N VAL A 26 -16.50 -8.62 -10.27
CA VAL A 26 -15.83 -9.84 -10.77
C VAL A 26 -15.00 -10.50 -9.67
N ASN A 27 -15.16 -11.82 -9.52
CA ASN A 27 -14.38 -12.62 -8.58
C ASN A 27 -12.89 -12.47 -8.88
N GLN A 28 -12.05 -12.46 -7.84
CA GLN A 28 -10.59 -12.36 -7.99
C GLN A 28 -10.01 -13.47 -8.86
N ASP A 29 -10.63 -14.66 -8.84
CA ASP A 29 -10.22 -15.80 -9.65
C ASP A 29 -10.34 -15.51 -11.17
N ASP A 30 -11.26 -14.64 -11.56
CA ASP A 30 -11.52 -14.31 -12.97
C ASP A 30 -10.66 -13.12 -13.46
N TRP A 31 -9.83 -12.52 -12.59
CA TRP A 31 -9.06 -11.33 -12.95
C TRP A 31 -8.00 -11.59 -14.01
N CYS A 32 -7.49 -12.83 -14.10
CA CYS A 32 -6.58 -13.23 -15.17
C CYS A 32 -7.24 -13.10 -16.56
N ASP A 33 -8.56 -13.32 -16.65
CA ASP A 33 -9.31 -13.19 -17.91
C ASP A 33 -9.45 -11.73 -18.34
N ILE A 34 -9.47 -10.80 -17.39
CA ILE A 34 -9.54 -9.35 -17.64
C ILE A 34 -8.16 -8.79 -17.95
N SER A 35 -7.14 -9.23 -17.21
CA SER A 35 -5.76 -8.74 -17.35
C SER A 35 -4.78 -9.86 -17.05
N ILE A 36 -4.01 -10.26 -18.06
CA ILE A 36 -2.96 -11.29 -17.95
C ILE A 36 -1.90 -10.97 -16.87
N MET A 37 -1.76 -9.69 -16.49
CA MET A 37 -0.87 -9.28 -15.40
C MET A 37 -1.30 -9.84 -14.05
N CYS A 38 -2.57 -10.18 -13.88
CA CYS A 38 -3.15 -10.71 -12.64
C CYS A 38 -2.83 -12.19 -12.38
N CYS A 39 -2.23 -12.88 -13.36
CA CYS A 39 -1.77 -14.26 -13.25
C CYS A 39 -0.27 -14.41 -13.46
N GLY A 40 0.48 -13.32 -13.24
CA GLY A 40 1.94 -13.37 -13.16
C GLY A 40 2.44 -14.11 -11.91
N ASN A 41 3.73 -14.40 -11.87
CA ASN A 41 4.36 -15.08 -10.73
C ASN A 41 4.75 -14.13 -9.58
N ASN A 42 4.65 -12.82 -9.81
CA ASN A 42 5.00 -11.77 -8.86
C ASN A 42 3.71 -11.02 -8.51
N GLN A 43 2.80 -11.72 -7.83
CA GLN A 43 1.50 -11.21 -7.42
C GLN A 43 1.45 -11.00 -5.92
N SER A 44 0.67 -9.99 -5.58
CA SER A 44 0.42 -9.53 -4.23
C SER A 44 -1.08 -9.62 -3.95
N PRO A 45 -1.50 -9.85 -2.70
CA PRO A 45 -0.69 -9.92 -1.47
C PRO A 45 0.04 -11.26 -1.28
N ILE A 46 0.95 -11.30 -0.29
CA ILE A 46 1.71 -12.51 0.09
C ILE A 46 1.64 -12.82 1.59
N PRO A 47 1.84 -14.09 2.00
CA PRO A 47 2.10 -14.42 3.40
C PRO A 47 3.49 -13.98 3.83
N LEU A 48 3.58 -13.51 5.07
CA LEU A 48 4.81 -13.02 5.70
C LEU A 48 5.07 -13.83 6.97
N GLY A 49 6.05 -14.71 6.90
CA GLY A 49 6.46 -15.57 8.01
C GLY A 49 7.95 -15.87 7.97
N LYS A 50 8.43 -16.68 8.91
CA LYS A 50 9.86 -17.03 8.99
C LYS A 50 10.31 -17.85 7.78
N GLU A 51 9.41 -18.63 7.18
CA GLU A 51 9.72 -19.47 6.02
C GLU A 51 9.81 -18.63 4.74
N GLU A 52 9.01 -17.58 4.64
CA GLU A 52 8.92 -16.69 3.48
C GLU A 52 9.96 -15.57 3.52
N MET A 53 10.40 -15.17 4.72
CA MET A 53 11.30 -14.03 4.91
C MET A 53 12.75 -14.45 5.10
N LYS A 54 13.66 -13.80 4.37
CA LYS A 54 15.11 -13.91 4.58
C LYS A 54 15.65 -12.62 5.18
N LYS A 55 16.49 -12.74 6.21
CA LYS A 55 17.22 -11.59 6.73
C LYS A 55 18.20 -11.12 5.65
N SER A 56 18.15 -9.84 5.32
CA SER A 56 19.12 -9.24 4.39
C SER A 56 20.54 -9.38 4.94
N LEU A 57 21.48 -9.79 4.08
CA LEU A 57 22.90 -9.86 4.39
C LEU A 57 23.53 -8.46 4.50
N ILE A 58 22.92 -7.47 3.85
CA ILE A 58 23.33 -6.06 3.88
C ILE A 58 22.32 -5.30 4.76
N PRO A 59 22.78 -4.53 5.75
CA PRO A 59 21.89 -3.67 6.52
C PRO A 59 21.11 -2.73 5.59
N MET A 60 19.79 -2.85 5.61
CA MET A 60 18.94 -1.93 4.88
C MET A 60 18.83 -0.63 5.68
N PRO A 61 19.07 0.54 5.06
CA PRO A 61 18.87 1.80 5.75
C PRO A 61 17.38 1.98 6.05
N ALA A 62 17.05 2.76 7.09
CA ALA A 62 15.66 3.09 7.39
C ALA A 62 15.02 3.85 6.22
N PHE A 63 13.70 3.75 6.05
CA PHE A 63 12.96 4.62 5.15
C PHE A 63 13.12 6.08 5.58
N ASN A 64 13.25 6.95 4.60
CA ASN A 64 13.33 8.38 4.80
C ASN A 64 12.07 9.04 4.23
N PHE A 65 11.27 9.62 5.12
CA PHE A 65 10.01 10.28 4.83
C PHE A 65 10.23 11.79 4.82
N LEU A 66 10.19 12.38 3.63
CA LEU A 66 10.36 13.83 3.46
C LEU A 66 8.97 14.49 3.44
N ASN A 67 8.83 15.59 4.18
CA ASN A 67 7.62 16.43 4.23
C ASN A 67 6.33 15.75 4.76
N HIS A 68 6.43 14.55 5.36
CA HIS A 68 5.25 13.84 5.88
C HIS A 68 4.71 14.44 7.20
N ASP A 69 5.42 15.40 7.77
CA ASP A 69 5.03 16.23 8.90
C ASP A 69 4.25 17.48 8.49
N ILE A 70 4.17 17.78 7.18
CA ILE A 70 3.44 18.92 6.66
C ILE A 70 1.95 18.61 6.59
N SER A 71 1.12 19.49 7.15
CA SER A 71 -0.34 19.37 7.06
C SER A 71 -0.84 19.56 5.62
N PRO A 72 -1.80 18.74 5.16
CA PRO A 72 -2.43 18.94 3.87
C PRO A 72 -3.24 20.25 3.84
N LYS A 73 -3.33 20.88 2.67
CA LYS A 73 -4.24 22.00 2.40
C LYS A 73 -5.70 21.54 2.37
N SER A 74 -5.93 20.38 1.77
CA SER A 74 -7.25 19.80 1.61
C SER A 74 -7.16 18.28 1.62
N VAL A 75 -8.25 17.63 2.03
CA VAL A 75 -8.40 16.17 2.07
C VAL A 75 -9.68 15.82 1.35
N THR A 76 -9.58 14.89 0.41
CA THR A 76 -10.74 14.34 -0.31
C THR A 76 -10.84 12.85 0.02
N MET A 77 -12.01 12.45 0.50
CA MET A 77 -12.35 11.05 0.75
C MET A 77 -13.32 10.58 -0.32
N LEU A 78 -13.00 9.46 -0.97
CA LEU A 78 -13.78 8.86 -2.02
C LEU A 78 -14.06 7.39 -1.66
N ASN A 79 -15.33 7.03 -1.61
CA ASN A 79 -15.74 5.64 -1.68
C ASN A 79 -15.96 5.29 -3.15
N ASP A 80 -15.08 4.47 -3.72
CA ASP A 80 -15.13 4.06 -5.13
C ASP A 80 -15.93 2.77 -5.37
N GLY A 81 -16.63 2.28 -4.33
CA GLY A 81 -17.36 1.01 -4.35
C GLY A 81 -16.51 -0.20 -3.97
N HIS A 82 -15.20 -0.03 -3.76
CA HIS A 82 -14.28 -1.10 -3.38
C HIS A 82 -13.49 -0.78 -2.11
N THR A 83 -13.09 0.48 -1.93
CA THR A 83 -12.32 0.95 -0.80
C THR A 83 -12.70 2.39 -0.44
N LEU A 84 -12.29 2.82 0.76
CA LEU A 84 -12.17 4.23 1.09
C LEU A 84 -10.79 4.70 0.62
N MET A 85 -10.76 5.47 -0.45
CA MET A 85 -9.56 6.16 -0.94
C MET A 85 -9.50 7.56 -0.33
N ILE A 86 -8.33 7.94 0.16
CA ILE A 86 -8.07 9.28 0.69
C ILE A 86 -6.96 9.94 -0.12
N GLN A 87 -7.26 11.10 -0.68
CA GLN A 87 -6.37 11.94 -1.43
C GLN A 87 -6.10 13.23 -0.68
N PHE A 88 -4.87 13.70 -0.75
CA PHE A 88 -4.40 14.85 0.01
C PHE A 88 -3.76 15.84 -0.95
N GLU A 89 -4.12 17.11 -0.81
CA GLU A 89 -3.45 18.19 -1.52
C GLU A 89 -2.44 18.83 -0.57
N TYR A 90 -1.15 18.82 -0.94
CA TYR A 90 -0.08 19.40 -0.12
C TYR A 90 0.52 20.65 -0.77
N THR A 91 1.16 21.49 0.06
CA THR A 91 2.00 22.62 -0.42
C THR A 91 3.30 22.14 -1.06
N LEU A 92 3.85 21.03 -0.56
CA LEU A 92 5.06 20.39 -1.03
C LEU A 92 4.78 18.91 -1.29
N GLN A 93 5.51 18.32 -2.24
CA GLN A 93 5.41 16.89 -2.49
C GLN A 93 5.95 16.10 -1.29
N LEU A 94 5.20 15.07 -0.88
CA LEU A 94 5.65 14.09 0.10
C LEU A 94 6.45 13.03 -0.64
N GLU A 95 7.67 12.77 -0.16
CA GLU A 95 8.58 11.86 -0.83
C GLU A 95 9.06 10.76 0.11
N LEU A 96 9.17 9.55 -0.44
CA LEU A 96 9.72 8.38 0.20
C LEU A 96 11.02 7.98 -0.50
N THR A 97 12.08 7.83 0.28
CA THR A 97 13.42 7.41 -0.19
C THR A 97 14.03 6.40 0.77
N SER A 98 15.20 5.85 0.44
CA SER A 98 15.92 4.88 1.29
C SER A 98 15.14 3.56 1.48
N GLY A 99 15.41 2.75 2.51
CA GLY A 99 14.64 1.51 2.77
C GLY A 99 14.80 0.41 1.72
N GLY A 100 15.84 0.48 0.88
CA GLY A 100 16.00 -0.41 -0.28
C GLY A 100 15.23 0.04 -1.53
N LEU A 101 14.63 1.24 -1.52
CA LEU A 101 14.11 1.89 -2.73
C LEU A 101 15.28 2.30 -3.64
N LEU A 102 15.10 2.12 -4.96
CA LEU A 102 16.13 2.45 -5.95
C LEU A 102 16.06 3.92 -6.41
N ASP A 103 14.99 4.61 -6.04
CA ASP A 103 14.72 5.97 -6.44
C ASP A 103 13.85 6.65 -5.37
N ARG A 104 13.50 7.90 -5.64
CA ARG A 104 12.50 8.69 -4.93
C ARG A 104 11.10 8.39 -5.44
N TYR A 105 10.18 8.31 -4.50
CA TYR A 105 8.79 8.03 -4.76
C TYR A 105 7.90 9.12 -4.16
N THR A 106 7.06 9.72 -4.99
CA THR A 106 6.13 10.79 -4.62
C THR A 106 4.81 10.18 -4.15
N PHE A 107 4.31 10.61 -2.99
CA PHE A 107 3.03 10.16 -2.44
C PHE A 107 1.87 10.56 -3.35
N SER A 108 0.89 9.68 -3.51
CA SER A 108 -0.31 9.96 -4.30
C SER A 108 -1.58 9.93 -3.47
N ASN A 109 -1.82 8.83 -2.78
CA ASN A 109 -3.04 8.59 -2.02
C ASN A 109 -2.79 7.48 -1.01
N LEU A 110 -3.74 7.31 -0.08
CA LEU A 110 -3.83 6.09 0.70
C LEU A 110 -5.22 5.48 0.56
N HIS A 111 -5.33 4.20 0.85
CA HIS A 111 -6.59 3.50 0.94
C HIS A 111 -6.52 2.36 1.95
N PHE A 112 -7.67 1.80 2.30
CA PHE A 112 -7.78 0.78 3.32
C PHE A 112 -8.38 -0.52 2.78
N HIS A 113 -7.94 -1.64 3.33
CA HIS A 113 -8.57 -2.94 3.17
C HIS A 113 -9.04 -3.41 4.54
N TRP A 114 -10.32 -3.76 4.62
CA TRP A 114 -10.94 -4.26 5.84
C TRP A 114 -11.91 -5.39 5.52
N GLY A 115 -12.23 -6.18 6.54
CA GLY A 115 -13.03 -7.38 6.42
C GLY A 115 -14.41 -7.18 7.03
N SER A 116 -15.24 -8.22 6.93
CA SER A 116 -16.53 -8.26 7.64
C SER A 116 -16.36 -8.45 9.15
N ASN A 117 -15.15 -8.81 9.61
CA ASN A 117 -14.80 -8.95 11.01
C ASN A 117 -13.30 -8.72 11.24
N ASP A 118 -12.93 -8.69 12.51
CA ASP A 118 -11.60 -8.35 13.00
C ASP A 118 -10.49 -9.35 12.63
N PHE A 119 -10.85 -10.49 12.04
CA PHE A 119 -9.91 -11.57 11.71
C PHE A 119 -9.64 -11.70 10.21
N GLN A 120 -10.22 -10.83 9.37
CA GLN A 120 -10.24 -11.02 7.92
C GLN A 120 -10.04 -9.74 7.08
N GLY A 121 -9.40 -8.70 7.62
CA GLY A 121 -9.32 -7.42 6.91
C GLY A 121 -8.10 -7.21 6.02
N SER A 122 -6.91 -7.55 6.51
CA SER A 122 -5.69 -7.32 5.76
C SER A 122 -5.60 -8.20 4.53
N GLU A 123 -4.97 -7.68 3.48
CA GLU A 123 -4.62 -8.43 2.28
C GLU A 123 -3.43 -9.36 2.55
N HIS A 124 -2.35 -8.81 3.12
CA HIS A 124 -1.19 -9.55 3.58
C HIS A 124 -1.51 -10.34 4.85
N THR A 125 -0.78 -11.42 5.10
CA THR A 125 -0.90 -12.17 6.34
C THR A 125 0.43 -12.22 7.06
N ILE A 126 0.42 -12.22 8.40
CA ILE A 126 1.59 -12.50 9.22
C ILE A 126 1.42 -13.89 9.82
N LYS A 127 2.31 -14.83 9.47
CA LYS A 127 2.20 -16.25 9.85
C LYS A 127 0.80 -16.80 9.55
N ASN A 128 0.30 -16.51 8.34
CA ASN A 128 -1.04 -16.89 7.86
C ASN A 128 -2.24 -16.29 8.63
N ASN A 129 -2.02 -15.31 9.51
CA ASN A 129 -3.10 -14.57 10.17
C ASN A 129 -3.32 -13.22 9.49
N ARG A 130 -4.59 -12.87 9.24
CA ARG A 130 -4.96 -11.52 8.79
C ARG A 130 -5.13 -10.59 9.99
N ALA A 131 -4.84 -9.32 9.77
CA ALA A 131 -5.14 -8.24 10.68
C ALA A 131 -6.54 -7.67 10.39
N PRO A 132 -7.19 -6.97 11.35
CA PRO A 132 -8.48 -6.31 11.14
C PRO A 132 -8.51 -5.28 10.01
N LEU A 133 -7.39 -4.60 9.76
CA LEU A 133 -7.29 -3.49 8.81
C LEU A 133 -5.87 -3.41 8.24
N GLU A 134 -5.76 -3.15 6.94
CA GLU A 134 -4.51 -2.85 6.25
C GLU A 134 -4.65 -1.51 5.50
N MET A 135 -3.73 -0.59 5.74
CA MET A 135 -3.65 0.68 5.00
C MET A 135 -2.52 0.61 4.00
N HIS A 136 -2.81 1.02 2.76
CA HIS A 136 -1.83 1.17 1.70
C HIS A 136 -1.54 2.64 1.48
N LEU A 137 -0.29 3.06 1.67
CA LEU A 137 0.19 4.35 1.20
C LEU A 137 0.83 4.16 -0.18
N VAL A 138 0.22 4.75 -1.20
CA VAL A 138 0.61 4.57 -2.60
C VAL A 138 1.53 5.71 -3.03
N TYR A 139 2.71 5.35 -3.51
CA TYR A 139 3.68 6.27 -4.08
C TYR A 139 4.02 5.88 -5.52
N PHE A 140 4.38 6.85 -6.36
CA PHE A 140 4.89 6.61 -7.71
C PHE A 140 6.31 7.15 -7.86
N SER A 141 7.13 6.51 -8.68
CA SER A 141 8.51 6.95 -8.92
C SER A 141 8.50 8.37 -9.52
N SER A 142 9.36 9.23 -9.00
CA SER A 142 9.49 10.62 -9.48
C SER A 142 9.98 10.73 -10.93
N LYS A 143 10.32 9.62 -11.60
CA LYS A 143 10.53 9.54 -13.06
C LYS A 143 9.25 9.79 -13.87
N PHE A 144 8.08 9.69 -13.23
CA PHE A 144 6.77 9.85 -13.84
C PHE A 144 6.09 11.13 -13.37
N THR A 145 5.24 11.69 -14.21
CA THR A 145 4.53 12.95 -13.91
C THR A 145 3.40 12.76 -12.90
N ASN A 146 2.78 11.58 -12.90
CA ASN A 146 1.72 11.20 -11.97
C ASN A 146 1.57 9.68 -11.90
N LEU A 147 0.79 9.24 -10.91
CA LEU A 147 0.47 7.83 -10.69
C LEU A 147 -0.14 7.14 -11.93
N THR A 148 -0.96 7.85 -12.72
CA THR A 148 -1.56 7.29 -13.95
C THR A 148 -0.49 6.92 -14.98
N SER A 149 0.47 7.81 -15.24
CA SER A 149 1.58 7.54 -16.16
C SER A 149 2.53 6.46 -15.63
N ALA A 150 2.73 6.39 -14.32
CA ALA A 150 3.50 5.33 -13.68
C ALA A 150 2.84 3.95 -13.87
N ARG A 151 1.52 3.85 -13.61
CA ARG A 151 0.73 2.63 -13.84
C ARG A 151 0.78 2.17 -15.29
N ALA A 152 0.56 3.10 -16.22
CA ALA A 152 0.56 2.81 -17.65
C ALA A 152 1.93 2.32 -18.18
N SER A 153 3.02 2.64 -17.47
CA SER A 153 4.36 2.20 -17.87
C SER A 153 4.61 0.70 -17.69
N MET A 154 3.83 0.03 -16.82
CA MET A 154 4.00 -1.37 -16.44
C MET A 154 5.42 -1.73 -15.96
N LYS A 155 6.24 -0.74 -15.56
CA LYS A 155 7.56 -1.00 -14.99
C LYS A 155 7.42 -1.41 -13.54
N SER A 156 8.16 -2.44 -13.13
CA SER A 156 8.15 -2.95 -11.76
C SER A 156 8.60 -1.93 -10.71
N ASP A 157 9.40 -0.94 -11.10
CA ASP A 157 9.88 0.15 -10.22
C ASP A 157 9.03 1.43 -10.29
N ALA A 158 7.92 1.43 -11.03
CA ALA A 158 7.11 2.63 -11.22
C ALA A 158 6.30 3.03 -9.99
N ILE A 159 5.95 2.09 -9.11
CA ILE A 159 5.08 2.29 -7.95
C ILE A 159 5.70 1.60 -6.75
N ALA A 160 5.58 2.24 -5.59
CA ALA A 160 5.90 1.64 -4.30
C ALA A 160 4.68 1.78 -3.39
N VAL A 161 4.30 0.70 -2.71
CA VAL A 161 3.21 0.71 -1.72
C VAL A 161 3.79 0.35 -0.36
N LEU A 162 3.52 1.19 0.64
CA LEU A 162 3.76 0.84 2.04
C LEU A 162 2.46 0.28 2.63
N ALA A 163 2.48 -0.99 3.02
CA ALA A 163 1.39 -1.64 3.73
C ALA A 163 1.56 -1.51 5.25
N VAL A 164 0.54 -1.01 5.94
CA VAL A 164 0.51 -0.83 7.39
C VAL A 164 -0.63 -1.66 7.96
N LEU A 165 -0.30 -2.61 8.85
CA LEU A 165 -1.26 -3.47 9.51
C LEU A 165 -1.68 -2.89 10.87
N PHE A 166 -2.97 -2.93 11.16
CA PHE A 166 -3.55 -2.43 12.40
C PHE A 166 -4.02 -3.60 13.25
N HIS A 167 -3.86 -3.48 14.56
CA HIS A 167 -4.41 -4.41 15.54
C HIS A 167 -5.38 -3.66 16.44
N ILE A 168 -6.42 -4.35 16.88
CA ILE A 168 -7.38 -3.81 17.85
C ILE A 168 -6.73 -3.80 19.23
N ASP A 169 -6.88 -2.68 19.92
CA ASP A 169 -6.50 -2.50 21.31
C ASP A 169 -7.64 -1.74 22.02
N ASP A 170 -8.49 -2.48 22.72
CA ASP A 170 -9.69 -1.95 23.38
C ASP A 170 -9.35 -0.92 24.47
N ASN A 171 -8.09 -0.87 24.94
CA ASN A 171 -7.66 0.00 26.02
C ASN A 171 -6.89 1.23 25.54
N ASN A 172 -6.65 1.36 24.24
CA ASN A 172 -5.78 2.39 23.71
C ASN A 172 -6.26 2.86 22.32
N ILE A 173 -7.12 3.87 22.34
CA ILE A 173 -7.57 4.53 21.12
C ILE A 173 -6.38 5.23 20.46
N ASN A 174 -6.24 5.09 19.14
CA ASN A 174 -5.21 5.77 18.38
C ASN A 174 -5.70 7.18 17.97
N PRO A 175 -5.26 8.26 18.66
CA PRO A 175 -5.75 9.61 18.38
C PRO A 175 -5.31 10.14 17.01
N SER A 176 -4.36 9.48 16.35
CA SER A 176 -3.95 9.82 14.99
C SER A 176 -4.96 9.40 13.92
N LEU A 177 -5.96 8.58 14.26
CA LEU A 177 -7.04 8.17 13.35
C LEU A 177 -8.37 8.89 13.63
N GLU A 178 -8.45 9.73 14.66
CA GLU A 178 -9.68 10.44 15.05
C GLU A 178 -9.84 11.82 14.40
N LYS A 179 -8.86 12.27 13.61
CA LYS A 179 -8.73 13.66 13.15
C LYS A 179 -9.05 13.85 11.67
#